data_AF-A0A9D9M0I8-F1
#
_entry.id   AF-A0A9D9M0I8-F1
#
_cell.length_a   1.000
_cell.length_b   1.000
_cell.length_c   1.000
_cell.angle_alpha   90.00
_cell.angle_beta   90.00
_cell.angle_gamma   90.00
#
_symmetry.space_group_name_H-M   'P 1'
#
loop_
_entity.id
_entity.type
_entity.pdbx_description
1 polymer ?
#
loop_
_entity_poly.entity_id
_entity_poly.type
_entity_poly.pdbx_seq_one_letter_code
_entity_poly.pdbx_strand_id
1 'polypeptide(L)'
;MKKACLIFVFLLFLVPVLCADDMFSEDRYYYDETTGYEGWASLMPLGTEAEAEENGFSFDQLLEELKEEMETEATVMDCLKLSKKESFLVFSALKDFDCEDGESYMLILTDEPSDVAQKSLGLIVTVIDAEKNFKWKGFYLIEAETENLIGFEDDDLKHYYNKKTGLEGWANIEFMGMNSELEKQGVDFVQIIGSVKEEALKAGEPVITDCNELSELESFLVWSALNEYDYKEDETYVVGITTKEPETANSGLFLFVTVTNGGENFYWNGFYFSEN
;
A
#
# COMPACT_ATOMS: atom_id res chain seq x y z
N MET A 1 -11.60 -38.39 20.56
CA MET A 1 -10.15 -38.19 20.68
C MET A 1 -9.58 -37.91 19.30
N LYS A 2 -8.82 -36.81 19.19
CA LYS A 2 -7.97 -36.36 18.07
C LYS A 2 -8.64 -35.54 16.95
N LYS A 3 -9.22 -34.40 17.31
CA LYS A 3 -9.23 -33.18 16.46
C LYS A 3 -8.24 -32.11 16.96
N ALA A 4 -7.42 -32.44 17.96
CA ALA A 4 -6.47 -31.54 18.61
C ALA A 4 -5.01 -31.76 18.13
N CYS A 5 -4.80 -32.14 16.87
CA CYS A 5 -3.45 -32.47 16.37
C CYS A 5 -2.98 -31.66 15.15
N LEU A 6 -3.72 -30.64 14.67
CA LEU A 6 -3.24 -29.81 13.56
C LEU A 6 -2.59 -28.48 13.99
N ILE A 7 -2.84 -28.02 15.21
CA ILE A 7 -2.42 -26.68 15.66
C ILE A 7 -0.94 -26.63 16.09
N PHE A 8 -0.35 -27.78 16.42
CA PHE A 8 1.03 -27.84 16.95
C PHE A 8 2.13 -27.97 15.87
N VAL A 9 1.78 -27.95 14.58
CA VAL A 9 2.74 -28.09 13.46
C VAL A 9 3.03 -26.74 12.78
N PHE A 10 2.21 -25.70 13.02
CA PHE A 10 2.42 -24.36 12.44
C PHE A 10 3.69 -23.65 12.95
N LEU A 11 4.11 -23.90 14.19
CA LEU A 11 5.29 -23.26 14.80
C LEU A 11 6.65 -23.84 14.38
N LEU A 12 6.71 -24.85 13.51
CA LEU A 12 7.97 -25.49 13.08
C LEU A 12 8.18 -25.54 11.56
N PHE A 13 7.27 -24.92 10.77
CA PHE A 13 7.32 -24.89 9.31
C PHE A 13 6.97 -23.50 8.74
N LEU A 14 7.40 -22.42 9.38
CA LEU A 14 7.36 -21.08 8.75
C LEU A 14 8.30 -20.99 7.53
N VAL A 15 9.31 -21.86 7.46
CA VAL A 15 10.38 -21.83 6.43
C VAL A 15 9.99 -22.40 5.03
N PRO A 16 8.74 -22.79 4.72
CA PRO A 16 8.29 -22.82 3.32
C PRO A 16 6.85 -22.28 3.14
N VAL A 17 6.46 -21.20 3.81
CA VAL A 17 5.11 -20.58 3.67
C VAL A 17 4.84 -20.06 2.24
N LEU A 18 5.89 -19.72 1.47
CA LEU A 18 5.79 -19.34 0.05
C LEU A 18 6.03 -20.51 -0.93
N CYS A 19 6.20 -21.75 -0.45
CA CYS A 19 6.45 -22.93 -1.29
C CYS A 19 5.46 -24.09 -1.06
N ALA A 20 4.37 -23.85 -0.33
CA ALA A 20 3.32 -24.84 -0.13
C ALA A 20 2.09 -24.51 -0.99
N ASP A 21 2.09 -24.99 -2.24
CA ASP A 21 0.96 -24.97 -3.21
C ASP A 21 -0.41 -25.43 -2.64
N ASP A 22 -0.45 -25.98 -1.42
CA ASP A 22 -1.65 -26.58 -0.80
C ASP A 22 -2.29 -25.74 0.33
N MET A 23 -1.71 -24.59 0.73
CA MET A 23 -2.21 -23.81 1.88
C MET A 23 -3.08 -22.61 1.50
N PHE A 24 -2.74 -21.94 0.40
CA PHE A 24 -3.58 -20.90 -0.20
C PHE A 24 -4.47 -21.51 -1.27
N SER A 25 -5.62 -20.89 -1.51
CA SER A 25 -6.37 -21.14 -2.72
C SER A 25 -5.55 -20.77 -3.97
N GLU A 26 -5.89 -21.38 -5.11
CA GLU A 26 -5.35 -20.95 -6.40
C GLU A 26 -5.59 -19.45 -6.61
N ASP A 27 -4.58 -18.75 -7.14
CA ASP A 27 -4.67 -17.34 -7.50
C ASP A 27 -5.86 -17.11 -8.45
N ARG A 28 -6.74 -16.18 -8.08
CA ARG A 28 -7.87 -15.76 -8.92
C ARG A 28 -7.68 -14.33 -9.37
N TYR A 29 -7.90 -14.09 -10.66
CA TYR A 29 -7.87 -12.76 -11.27
C TYR A 29 -9.25 -12.11 -11.26
N TYR A 30 -9.31 -10.83 -10.87
CA TYR A 30 -10.51 -10.01 -10.83
C TYR A 30 -10.33 -8.78 -11.70
N TYR A 31 -11.41 -8.39 -12.39
CA TYR A 31 -11.46 -7.21 -13.23
C TYR A 31 -12.83 -6.55 -13.17
N ASP A 32 -12.86 -5.23 -12.96
CA ASP A 32 -14.07 -4.41 -13.10
C ASP A 32 -13.97 -3.51 -14.34
N GLU A 33 -14.79 -3.82 -15.35
CA GLU A 33 -14.89 -3.04 -16.59
C GLU A 33 -15.26 -1.56 -16.37
N THR A 34 -15.95 -1.24 -15.27
CA THR A 34 -16.46 0.13 -15.02
C THR A 34 -15.36 1.05 -14.51
N THR A 35 -14.59 0.58 -13.55
CA THR A 35 -13.51 1.33 -12.90
C THR A 35 -12.16 1.10 -13.57
N GLY A 36 -12.01 -0.04 -14.26
CA GLY A 36 -10.74 -0.53 -14.77
C GLY A 36 -9.86 -1.17 -13.70
N TYR A 37 -10.38 -1.41 -12.48
CA TYR A 37 -9.61 -2.08 -11.43
C TYR A 37 -9.37 -3.54 -11.78
N GLU A 38 -8.12 -3.97 -11.61
CA GLU A 38 -7.70 -5.35 -11.85
C GLU A 38 -6.64 -5.80 -10.85
N GLY A 39 -6.50 -7.11 -10.71
CA GLY A 39 -5.47 -7.74 -9.89
C GLY A 39 -5.81 -9.19 -9.54
N TRP A 40 -4.89 -9.83 -8.85
CA TRP A 40 -4.99 -11.21 -8.39
C TRP A 40 -5.20 -11.25 -6.88
N ALA A 41 -5.91 -12.27 -6.42
CA ALA A 41 -6.00 -12.57 -5.00
C ALA A 41 -5.96 -14.08 -4.74
N SER A 42 -5.24 -14.46 -3.69
CA SER A 42 -5.31 -15.77 -3.07
C SER A 42 -5.70 -15.64 -1.61
N LEU A 43 -6.24 -16.73 -1.05
CA LEU A 43 -6.88 -16.72 0.25
C LEU A 43 -6.61 -18.01 1.01
N MET A 44 -6.34 -17.88 2.30
CA MET A 44 -6.18 -18.98 3.23
C MET A 44 -7.09 -18.77 4.46
N PRO A 45 -7.93 -19.74 4.83
CA PRO A 45 -8.77 -19.64 6.04
C PRO A 45 -7.93 -19.74 7.32
N LEU A 46 -8.19 -18.83 8.27
CA LEU A 46 -7.57 -18.81 9.59
C LEU A 46 -8.53 -19.24 10.72
N GLY A 47 -9.83 -19.28 10.44
CA GLY A 47 -10.87 -19.54 11.43
C GLY A 47 -11.29 -18.27 12.19
N THR A 48 -11.96 -18.42 13.32
CA THR A 48 -12.45 -17.26 14.10
C THR A 48 -11.40 -16.74 15.08
N GLU A 49 -11.49 -15.44 15.45
CA GLU A 49 -10.63 -14.88 16.51
C GLU A 49 -10.81 -15.61 17.85
N ALA A 50 -12.04 -16.01 18.18
CA ALA A 50 -12.31 -16.73 19.43
C ALA A 50 -11.61 -18.10 19.47
N GLU A 51 -11.56 -18.82 18.35
CA GLU A 51 -10.83 -20.09 18.25
C GLU A 51 -9.32 -19.86 18.31
N ALA A 52 -8.79 -18.80 17.67
CA ALA A 52 -7.39 -18.43 17.80
C ALA A 52 -7.02 -18.15 19.27
N GLU A 53 -7.80 -17.33 19.96
CA GLU A 53 -7.59 -16.97 21.36
C GLU A 53 -7.67 -18.19 22.29
N GLU A 54 -8.63 -19.10 22.09
CA GLU A 54 -8.74 -20.34 22.87
C GLU A 54 -7.48 -21.21 22.75
N ASN A 55 -6.82 -21.16 21.59
CA ASN A 55 -5.58 -21.87 21.32
C ASN A 55 -4.32 -21.09 21.74
N GLY A 56 -4.48 -19.92 22.39
CA GLY A 56 -3.38 -19.09 22.87
C GLY A 56 -2.63 -18.36 21.76
N PHE A 57 -3.32 -18.07 20.65
CA PHE A 57 -2.78 -17.43 19.46
C PHE A 57 -3.52 -16.11 19.19
N SER A 58 -2.82 -15.13 18.63
CA SER A 58 -3.40 -13.86 18.20
C SER A 58 -3.03 -13.60 16.75
N PHE A 59 -3.99 -13.12 15.95
CA PHE A 59 -3.71 -12.68 14.59
C PHE A 59 -2.73 -11.51 14.53
N ASP A 60 -2.62 -10.71 15.60
CA ASP A 60 -1.60 -9.66 15.68
C ASP A 60 -0.20 -10.27 15.78
N GLN A 61 -0.05 -11.34 16.56
CA GLN A 61 1.23 -12.05 16.65
C GLN A 61 1.58 -12.73 15.32
N LEU A 62 0.60 -13.34 14.65
CA LEU A 62 0.80 -13.91 13.32
C LEU A 62 1.33 -12.87 12.33
N LEU A 63 0.70 -11.70 12.30
CA LEU A 63 1.07 -10.64 11.37
C LEU A 63 2.50 -10.16 11.63
N GLU A 64 2.87 -9.94 12.88
CA GLU A 64 4.23 -9.52 13.24
C GLU A 64 5.27 -10.61 12.95
N GLU A 65 4.97 -11.88 13.24
CA GLU A 65 5.87 -13.01 12.90
C GLU A 65 6.08 -13.11 11.38
N LEU A 66 5.03 -12.93 10.57
CA LEU A 66 5.13 -12.91 9.11
C LEU A 66 5.99 -11.74 8.61
N LYS A 67 5.81 -10.54 9.18
CA LYS A 67 6.64 -9.38 8.83
C LYS A 67 8.12 -9.65 9.14
N GLU A 68 8.43 -10.10 10.36
CA GLU A 68 9.80 -10.39 10.80
C GLU A 68 10.49 -11.43 9.91
N GLU A 69 9.76 -12.44 9.44
CA GLU A 69 10.29 -13.44 8.52
C GLU A 69 10.60 -12.84 7.15
N MET A 70 9.67 -12.04 6.60
CA MET A 70 9.80 -11.46 5.26
C MET A 70 10.82 -10.32 5.19
N GLU A 71 11.10 -9.61 6.28
CA GLU A 71 12.15 -8.57 6.35
C GLU A 71 13.55 -9.11 5.99
N THR A 72 13.75 -10.43 5.98
CA THR A 72 15.01 -11.04 5.55
C THR A 72 15.21 -11.08 4.04
N GLU A 73 14.13 -10.99 3.26
CA GLU A 73 14.12 -11.16 1.80
C GLU A 73 13.47 -9.98 1.05
N ALA A 74 12.69 -9.16 1.75
CA ALA A 74 11.92 -8.06 1.16
C ALA A 74 11.87 -6.84 2.10
N THR A 75 11.58 -5.68 1.52
CA THR A 75 11.16 -4.51 2.29
C THR A 75 9.72 -4.71 2.74
N VAL A 76 9.48 -4.60 4.05
CA VAL A 76 8.16 -4.74 4.66
C VAL A 76 7.66 -3.38 5.12
N MET A 77 6.44 -3.02 4.74
CA MET A 77 5.83 -1.74 5.11
C MET A 77 4.40 -1.93 5.61
N ASP A 78 4.03 -1.28 6.71
CA ASP A 78 2.65 -1.35 7.21
C ASP A 78 1.65 -0.77 6.20
N CYS A 79 0.59 -1.52 5.89
CA CYS A 79 -0.52 -0.99 5.11
C CYS A 79 -1.50 -0.30 6.05
N LEU A 80 -1.48 1.03 6.03
CA LEU A 80 -2.29 1.87 6.92
C LEU A 80 -3.69 2.15 6.36
N LYS A 81 -3.86 2.06 5.03
CA LYS A 81 -5.12 2.32 4.34
C LYS A 81 -5.15 1.61 2.99
N LEU A 82 -6.26 0.95 2.67
CA LEU A 82 -6.48 0.37 1.36
C LEU A 82 -6.84 1.45 0.32
N SER A 83 -6.31 1.31 -0.89
CA SER A 83 -6.82 1.99 -2.07
C SER A 83 -8.21 1.46 -2.45
N LYS A 84 -8.91 2.17 -3.34
CA LYS A 84 -10.19 1.71 -3.91
C LYS A 84 -10.03 0.41 -4.70
N LYS A 85 -8.91 0.25 -5.43
CA LYS A 85 -8.56 -0.97 -6.15
C LYS A 85 -8.37 -2.14 -5.20
N GLU A 86 -7.54 -1.98 -4.15
CA GLU A 86 -7.33 -3.03 -3.16
C GLU A 86 -8.63 -3.40 -2.44
N SER A 87 -9.43 -2.41 -2.07
CA SER A 87 -10.75 -2.63 -1.45
C SER A 87 -11.67 -3.43 -2.38
N PHE A 88 -11.65 -3.14 -3.69
CA PHE A 88 -12.36 -3.91 -4.70
C PHE A 88 -11.86 -5.37 -4.77
N LEU A 89 -10.55 -5.59 -4.75
CA LEU A 89 -9.97 -6.94 -4.81
C LEU A 89 -10.33 -7.76 -3.56
N VAL A 90 -10.18 -7.19 -2.36
CA VAL A 90 -10.60 -7.85 -1.10
C VAL A 90 -12.07 -8.25 -1.19
N PHE A 91 -12.93 -7.31 -1.55
CA PHE A 91 -14.38 -7.56 -1.61
C PHE A 91 -14.75 -8.62 -2.65
N SER A 92 -14.08 -8.61 -3.81
CA SER A 92 -14.29 -9.60 -4.87
C SER A 92 -13.87 -10.98 -4.41
N ALA A 93 -12.70 -11.10 -3.77
CA ALA A 93 -12.19 -12.35 -3.23
C ALA A 93 -13.10 -12.92 -2.14
N LEU A 94 -13.50 -12.13 -1.15
CA LEU A 94 -14.37 -12.58 -0.06
C LEU A 94 -15.72 -13.12 -0.55
N LYS A 95 -16.24 -12.57 -1.65
CA LYS A 95 -17.48 -13.03 -2.27
C LYS A 95 -17.28 -14.31 -3.08
N ASP A 96 -16.22 -14.37 -3.86
CA ASP A 96 -15.97 -15.49 -4.77
C ASP A 96 -15.51 -16.77 -4.05
N PHE A 97 -14.86 -16.62 -2.89
CA PHE A 97 -14.51 -17.72 -2.00
C PHE A 97 -15.63 -18.11 -1.02
N ASP A 98 -16.79 -17.43 -1.06
CA ASP A 98 -17.94 -17.66 -0.17
C ASP A 98 -17.55 -17.66 1.33
N CYS A 99 -16.68 -16.71 1.71
CA CYS A 99 -16.16 -16.58 3.07
C CYS A 99 -17.29 -16.41 4.10
N GLU A 100 -17.21 -17.06 5.25
CA GLU A 100 -18.26 -17.04 6.28
C GLU A 100 -18.18 -15.81 7.18
N ASP A 101 -19.34 -15.37 7.68
CA ASP A 101 -19.44 -14.22 8.58
C ASP A 101 -18.80 -14.54 9.94
N GLY A 102 -17.92 -13.67 10.43
CA GLY A 102 -17.17 -13.84 11.67
C GLY A 102 -15.89 -14.65 11.53
N GLU A 103 -15.59 -15.21 10.35
CA GLU A 103 -14.33 -15.88 10.07
C GLU A 103 -13.25 -14.90 9.59
N SER A 104 -12.00 -15.27 9.88
CA SER A 104 -10.81 -14.57 9.42
C SER A 104 -10.04 -15.37 8.37
N TYR A 105 -9.40 -14.63 7.48
CA TYR A 105 -8.67 -15.15 6.34
C TYR A 105 -7.37 -14.36 6.15
N MET A 106 -6.31 -15.04 5.71
CA MET A 106 -5.13 -14.40 5.14
C MET A 106 -5.38 -14.23 3.64
N LEU A 107 -5.35 -13.01 3.14
CA LEU A 107 -5.41 -12.68 1.73
C LEU A 107 -4.05 -12.15 1.28
N ILE A 108 -3.63 -12.58 0.09
CA ILE A 108 -2.52 -11.95 -0.63
C ILE A 108 -3.11 -11.33 -1.89
N LEU A 109 -2.83 -10.04 -2.11
CA LEU A 109 -3.22 -9.32 -3.31
C LEU A 109 -1.98 -8.92 -4.10
N THR A 110 -2.03 -9.09 -5.42
CA THR A 110 -0.92 -8.80 -6.32
C THR A 110 -1.43 -8.26 -7.66
N ASP A 111 -0.58 -7.53 -8.37
CA ASP A 111 -0.92 -7.03 -9.72
C ASP A 111 -0.65 -8.07 -10.80
N GLU A 112 0.26 -8.98 -10.52
CA GLU A 112 0.62 -10.14 -11.33
C GLU A 112 0.38 -11.44 -10.53
N PRO A 113 0.44 -12.63 -11.16
CA PRO A 113 0.46 -13.88 -10.39
C PRO A 113 1.53 -13.87 -9.29
N SER A 114 1.22 -14.47 -8.15
CA SER A 114 2.02 -14.33 -6.93
C SER A 114 3.47 -14.83 -7.05
N ASP A 115 3.74 -15.72 -7.99
CA ASP A 115 5.07 -16.29 -8.25
C ASP A 115 6.04 -15.34 -8.99
N VAL A 116 5.55 -14.21 -9.50
CA VAL A 116 6.34 -13.21 -10.22
C VAL A 116 6.10 -11.77 -9.73
N ALA A 117 5.23 -11.59 -8.74
CA ALA A 117 4.84 -10.27 -8.25
C ALA A 117 5.96 -9.60 -7.44
N GLN A 118 6.48 -8.48 -7.95
CA GLN A 118 7.49 -7.65 -7.25
C GLN A 118 6.93 -6.94 -6.01
N LYS A 119 5.62 -6.70 -6.00
CA LYS A 119 4.88 -6.07 -4.90
C LYS A 119 3.63 -6.86 -4.57
N SER A 120 3.46 -7.14 -3.28
CA SER A 120 2.32 -7.88 -2.75
C SER A 120 1.73 -7.20 -1.53
N LEU A 121 0.43 -7.28 -1.35
CA LEU A 121 -0.26 -6.82 -0.14
C LEU A 121 -0.79 -8.03 0.64
N GLY A 122 -0.20 -8.28 1.81
CA GLY A 122 -0.65 -9.30 2.74
C GLY A 122 -1.66 -8.72 3.74
N LEU A 123 -2.82 -9.38 3.88
CA LEU A 123 -3.92 -8.92 4.73
C LEU A 123 -4.45 -10.06 5.60
N ILE A 124 -4.61 -9.82 6.89
CA ILE A 124 -5.55 -10.58 7.70
C ILE A 124 -6.88 -9.84 7.68
N VAL A 125 -7.92 -10.49 7.15
CA VAL A 125 -9.26 -9.93 6.97
C VAL A 125 -10.27 -10.74 7.77
N THR A 126 -11.08 -10.08 8.59
CA THR A 126 -12.23 -10.71 9.27
C THR A 126 -13.53 -10.19 8.66
N VAL A 127 -14.37 -11.12 8.21
CA VAL A 127 -15.69 -10.82 7.65
C VAL A 127 -16.64 -10.46 8.79
N ILE A 128 -17.29 -9.30 8.70
CA ILE A 128 -18.20 -8.79 9.74
C ILE A 128 -19.64 -9.26 9.49
N ASP A 129 -20.08 -9.27 8.22
CA ASP A 129 -21.45 -9.59 7.87
C ASP A 129 -21.61 -10.12 6.44
N ALA A 130 -22.85 -10.52 6.12
CA ALA A 130 -23.24 -11.08 4.84
C ALA A 130 -23.07 -10.11 3.64
N GLU A 131 -22.98 -8.81 3.89
CA GLU A 131 -22.66 -7.83 2.84
C GLU A 131 -21.15 -7.80 2.53
N LYS A 132 -20.36 -8.59 3.27
CA LYS A 132 -18.89 -8.64 3.24
C LYS A 132 -18.27 -7.30 3.62
N ASN A 133 -18.88 -6.60 4.59
CA ASN A 133 -18.13 -5.63 5.36
C ASN A 133 -17.02 -6.35 6.12
N PHE A 134 -15.84 -5.75 6.25
CA PHE A 134 -14.69 -6.40 6.85
C PHE A 134 -13.86 -5.45 7.71
N LYS A 135 -13.16 -6.03 8.69
CA LYS A 135 -12.02 -5.40 9.36
C LYS A 135 -10.74 -6.06 8.86
N TRP A 136 -9.63 -5.34 8.85
CA TRP A 136 -8.39 -5.87 8.32
C TRP A 136 -7.17 -5.25 9.00
N LYS A 137 -6.04 -5.95 8.88
CA LYS A 137 -4.67 -5.47 9.13
C LYS A 137 -3.77 -6.03 8.04
N GLY A 138 -2.73 -5.31 7.65
CA GLY A 138 -1.86 -5.78 6.59
C GLY A 138 -0.56 -5.03 6.43
N PHE A 139 0.23 -5.51 5.48
CA PHE A 139 1.54 -4.97 5.12
C PHE A 139 1.80 -5.18 3.63
N TYR A 140 2.57 -4.26 3.06
CA TYR A 140 3.18 -4.43 1.75
C TYR A 140 4.49 -5.18 1.87
N LEU A 141 4.72 -6.02 0.88
CA LEU A 141 5.99 -6.66 0.58
C LEU A 141 6.50 -6.10 -0.74
N ILE A 142 7.73 -5.64 -0.74
CA ILE A 142 8.41 -5.09 -1.91
C ILE A 142 9.75 -5.81 -2.04
N GLU A 143 9.96 -6.51 -3.15
CA GLU A 143 11.20 -7.26 -3.39
C GLU A 143 12.43 -6.33 -3.35
N ALA A 144 13.49 -6.75 -2.67
CA ALA A 144 14.59 -5.86 -2.24
C ALA A 144 15.57 -5.40 -3.34
N GLU A 145 15.27 -5.57 -4.64
CA GLU A 145 16.22 -5.24 -5.73
C GLU A 145 16.26 -3.75 -6.12
N THR A 146 15.48 -2.89 -5.48
CA THR A 146 15.25 -1.49 -5.87
C THR A 146 15.77 -0.50 -4.82
N GLU A 147 17.10 -0.42 -4.65
CA GLU A 147 17.73 0.67 -3.87
C GLU A 147 17.65 2.01 -4.63
N ASN A 148 16.47 2.65 -4.66
CA ASN A 148 16.34 4.06 -5.02
C ASN A 148 16.15 4.91 -3.74
N LEU A 149 17.18 5.68 -3.41
CA LEU A 149 17.28 6.54 -2.20
C LEU A 149 16.20 7.63 -2.10
N ILE A 150 15.33 7.76 -3.10
CA ILE A 150 14.24 8.76 -3.19
C ILE A 150 12.88 8.07 -3.41
N GLY A 151 12.75 6.86 -2.86
CA GLY A 151 11.48 6.33 -2.34
C GLY A 151 10.36 6.07 -3.35
N PHE A 152 10.64 6.09 -4.65
CA PHE A 152 9.68 5.71 -5.68
C PHE A 152 10.36 4.80 -6.69
N GLU A 153 9.85 3.58 -6.79
CA GLU A 153 10.12 2.70 -7.92
C GLU A 153 9.37 3.24 -9.13
N ASP A 154 10.01 3.19 -10.29
CA ASP A 154 9.38 3.60 -11.56
C ASP A 154 8.06 2.85 -11.82
N ASP A 155 7.95 1.63 -11.26
CA ASP A 155 6.80 0.73 -11.41
C ASP A 155 5.59 1.13 -10.57
N ASP A 156 5.74 2.00 -9.56
CA ASP A 156 4.64 2.49 -8.71
C ASP A 156 3.95 3.74 -9.30
N LEU A 157 4.52 4.35 -10.35
CA LEU A 157 4.01 5.57 -10.95
C LEU A 157 2.86 5.30 -11.93
N LYS A 158 1.63 5.64 -11.52
CA LYS A 158 0.44 5.50 -12.36
C LYS A 158 0.33 6.66 -13.34
N HIS A 159 0.00 6.33 -14.59
CA HIS A 159 -0.25 7.31 -15.64
C HIS A 159 -1.66 7.91 -15.55
N TYR A 160 -1.76 9.25 -15.55
CA TYR A 160 -3.03 9.98 -15.55
C TYR A 160 -3.15 10.89 -16.75
N TYR A 161 -4.31 10.83 -17.41
CA TYR A 161 -4.60 11.64 -18.59
C TYR A 161 -6.00 12.27 -18.53
N ASN A 162 -6.04 13.60 -18.64
CA ASN A 162 -7.28 14.36 -18.76
C ASN A 162 -7.63 14.63 -20.23
N LYS A 163 -8.59 13.86 -20.77
CA LYS A 163 -9.07 14.01 -22.16
C LYS A 163 -9.59 15.41 -22.51
N LYS A 164 -10.07 16.20 -21.54
CA LYS A 164 -10.69 17.51 -21.79
C LYS A 164 -9.65 18.62 -21.89
N THR A 165 -8.64 18.59 -21.01
CA THR A 165 -7.62 19.63 -20.92
C THR A 165 -6.31 19.25 -21.61
N GLY A 166 -6.11 17.96 -21.89
CA GLY A 166 -4.88 17.41 -22.46
C GLY A 166 -3.73 17.29 -21.44
N LEU A 167 -4.00 17.48 -20.15
CA LEU A 167 -3.01 17.31 -19.09
C LEU A 167 -2.67 15.82 -18.95
N GLU A 168 -1.37 15.53 -18.83
CA GLU A 168 -0.82 14.17 -18.83
C GLU A 168 0.45 14.12 -17.98
N GLY A 169 0.59 13.06 -17.20
CA GLY A 169 1.76 12.82 -16.37
C GLY A 169 1.59 11.58 -15.50
N TRP A 170 2.57 11.32 -14.65
CA TRP A 170 2.59 10.16 -13.78
C TRP A 170 2.66 10.60 -12.34
N ALA A 171 1.92 9.91 -11.48
CA ALA A 171 1.97 10.14 -10.06
C ALA A 171 1.73 8.85 -9.29
N ASN A 172 2.30 8.78 -8.12
CA ASN A 172 1.98 7.78 -7.12
C ASN A 172 1.62 8.48 -5.82
N ILE A 173 1.02 7.72 -4.92
CA ILE A 173 0.54 8.27 -3.65
C ILE A 173 0.53 7.19 -2.59
N GLU A 174 0.85 7.58 -1.37
CA GLU A 174 0.79 6.70 -0.21
C GLU A 174 0.22 7.45 0.99
N PHE A 175 -0.59 6.75 1.79
CA PHE A 175 -1.22 7.30 2.98
C PHE A 175 -0.26 7.29 4.17
N MET A 176 -0.03 8.45 4.78
CA MET A 176 0.87 8.61 5.92
C MET A 176 0.17 8.55 7.28
N GLY A 177 -1.13 8.86 7.32
CA GLY A 177 -1.89 8.96 8.57
C GLY A 177 -2.76 10.21 8.66
N MET A 178 -3.36 10.42 9.83
CA MET A 178 -4.06 11.67 10.15
C MET A 178 -3.04 12.73 10.56
N ASN A 179 -3.07 13.90 9.94
CA ASN A 179 -2.15 15.00 10.22
C ASN A 179 -2.14 15.37 11.70
N SER A 180 -3.33 15.47 12.32
CA SER A 180 -3.44 15.80 13.74
C SER A 180 -2.77 14.79 14.67
N GLU A 181 -2.63 13.52 14.27
CA GLU A 181 -1.87 12.51 15.01
C GLU A 181 -0.37 12.58 14.71
N LEU A 182 0.00 12.81 13.45
CA LEU A 182 1.40 13.01 13.04
C LEU A 182 2.02 14.23 13.77
N GLU A 183 1.29 15.34 13.87
CA GLU A 183 1.71 16.53 14.62
C GLU A 183 1.91 16.24 16.11
N LYS A 184 1.03 15.43 16.73
CA LYS A 184 1.18 15.01 18.14
C LYS A 184 2.42 14.14 18.35
N GLN A 185 2.80 13.37 17.34
CA GLN A 185 4.02 12.58 17.32
C GLN A 185 5.27 13.43 17.02
N GLY A 186 5.10 14.74 16.75
CA GLY A 186 6.19 15.67 16.47
C GLY A 186 6.69 15.61 15.03
N VAL A 187 5.90 15.07 14.10
CA VAL A 187 6.20 15.09 12.68
C VAL A 187 6.09 16.52 12.16
N ASP A 188 7.17 17.03 11.58
CA ASP A 188 7.22 18.32 10.90
C ASP A 188 7.76 18.10 9.47
N PHE A 189 6.87 18.18 8.48
CA PHE A 189 7.23 17.96 7.08
C PHE A 189 8.24 18.98 6.55
N VAL A 190 8.25 20.21 7.06
CA VAL A 190 9.25 21.21 6.67
C VAL A 190 10.63 20.79 7.16
N GLN A 191 10.71 20.29 8.40
CA GLN A 191 11.95 19.75 8.94
C GLN A 191 12.41 18.51 8.17
N ILE A 192 11.50 17.58 7.85
CA ILE A 192 11.82 16.37 7.06
C ILE A 192 12.41 16.75 5.69
N ILE A 193 11.77 17.66 4.96
CA ILE A 193 12.27 18.15 3.67
C ILE A 193 13.66 18.80 3.83
N GLY A 194 13.85 19.57 4.90
CA GLY A 194 15.16 20.15 5.23
C GLY A 194 16.24 19.08 5.40
N SER A 195 15.96 18.02 6.14
CA SER A 195 16.89 16.91 6.34
C SER A 195 17.18 16.14 5.05
N VAL A 196 16.17 15.87 4.22
CA VAL A 196 16.35 15.23 2.90
C VAL A 196 17.28 16.05 2.01
N LYS A 197 17.11 17.37 1.97
CA LYS A 197 18.00 18.28 1.24
C LYS A 197 19.43 18.24 1.74
N GLU A 198 19.62 18.24 3.06
CA GLU A 198 20.95 18.18 3.65
C GLU A 198 21.67 16.86 3.33
N GLU A 199 20.97 15.73 3.35
CA GLU A 199 21.54 14.43 2.98
C GLU A 199 21.85 14.33 1.48
N ALA A 200 20.95 14.77 0.60
CA ALA A 200 21.22 14.82 -0.84
C ALA A 200 22.45 15.69 -1.18
N LEU A 201 22.59 16.84 -0.49
CA LEU A 201 23.77 17.70 -0.64
C LEU A 201 25.08 16.99 -0.22
N LYS A 202 25.04 16.15 0.82
CA LYS A 202 26.20 15.36 1.26
C LYS A 202 26.52 14.23 0.28
N ALA A 203 25.50 13.59 -0.29
CA ALA A 203 25.63 12.49 -1.25
C ALA A 203 26.13 12.96 -2.62
N GLY A 204 25.96 14.25 -2.94
CA GLY A 204 26.45 14.86 -4.18
C GLY A 204 25.46 14.85 -5.33
N GLU A 205 24.32 14.16 -5.20
CA GLU A 205 23.16 14.12 -6.09
C GLU A 205 21.91 13.72 -5.28
N PRO A 206 20.68 14.10 -5.67
CA PRO A 206 20.28 15.01 -6.76
C PRO A 206 20.18 16.49 -6.35
N VAL A 207 19.96 17.37 -7.33
CA VAL A 207 19.64 18.79 -7.09
C VAL A 207 18.21 18.88 -6.54
N ILE A 208 18.07 19.45 -5.33
CA ILE A 208 16.77 19.63 -4.69
C ILE A 208 16.41 21.12 -4.57
N THR A 209 15.21 21.49 -5.01
CA THR A 209 14.71 22.88 -4.98
C THR A 209 13.35 22.96 -4.31
N ASP A 210 13.11 23.99 -3.50
CA ASP A 210 11.79 24.24 -2.90
C ASP A 210 10.68 24.38 -3.94
N CYS A 211 9.61 23.63 -3.76
CA CYS A 211 8.36 23.87 -4.47
C CYS A 211 7.54 24.87 -3.66
N ASN A 212 7.23 26.03 -4.24
CA ASN A 212 6.46 27.10 -3.57
C ASN A 212 5.07 27.30 -4.20
N GLU A 213 4.83 26.76 -5.40
CA GLU A 213 3.58 26.83 -6.12
C GLU A 213 3.45 25.59 -7.00
N LEU A 214 2.23 25.03 -7.09
CA LEU A 214 1.91 23.96 -8.02
C LEU A 214 1.35 24.54 -9.31
N SER A 215 1.86 24.05 -10.44
CA SER A 215 1.23 24.26 -11.74
C SER A 215 -0.14 23.58 -11.83
N GLU A 216 -0.89 23.91 -12.88
CA GLU A 216 -2.18 23.26 -13.19
C GLU A 216 -2.00 21.75 -13.41
N LEU A 217 -0.90 21.34 -14.05
CA LEU A 217 -0.59 19.93 -14.28
C LEU A 217 -0.30 19.20 -12.97
N GLU A 218 0.56 19.74 -12.12
CA GLU A 218 0.90 19.10 -10.83
C GLU A 218 -0.32 19.03 -9.91
N SER A 219 -1.12 20.10 -9.86
CA SER A 219 -2.38 20.08 -9.10
C SER A 219 -3.35 19.01 -9.62
N PHE A 220 -3.45 18.86 -10.95
CA PHE A 220 -4.24 17.79 -11.56
C PHE A 220 -3.73 16.40 -11.17
N LEU A 221 -2.41 16.19 -11.18
CA LEU A 221 -1.81 14.90 -10.85
C LEU A 221 -1.99 14.55 -9.36
N VAL A 222 -1.80 15.51 -8.45
CA VAL A 222 -2.11 15.32 -7.01
C VAL A 222 -3.55 14.89 -6.81
N TRP A 223 -4.51 15.60 -7.41
CA TRP A 223 -5.92 15.25 -7.28
C TRP A 223 -6.26 13.91 -7.91
N SER A 224 -5.63 13.56 -9.03
CA SER A 224 -5.85 12.28 -9.70
C SER A 224 -5.36 11.13 -8.83
N ALA A 225 -4.16 11.27 -8.24
CA ALA A 225 -3.58 10.31 -7.31
C ALA A 225 -4.42 10.18 -6.01
N LEU A 226 -4.81 11.29 -5.38
CA LEU A 226 -5.70 11.28 -4.22
C LEU A 226 -6.99 10.51 -4.48
N ASN A 227 -7.57 10.63 -5.68
CA ASN A 227 -8.81 9.95 -6.04
C ASN A 227 -8.70 8.41 -6.10
N GLU A 228 -7.51 7.82 -6.03
CA GLU A 228 -7.32 6.38 -5.83
C GLU A 228 -7.77 5.91 -4.44
N TYR A 229 -7.93 6.84 -3.49
CA TYR A 229 -8.40 6.57 -2.13
C TYR A 229 -9.77 7.18 -1.85
N ASP A 230 -10.49 6.59 -0.89
CA ASP A 230 -11.60 7.25 -0.19
C ASP A 230 -11.04 8.15 0.92
N TYR A 231 -10.45 9.26 0.49
CA TYR A 231 -9.76 10.19 1.39
C TYR A 231 -10.73 11.03 2.22
N LYS A 232 -10.25 11.52 3.37
CA LYS A 232 -11.02 12.35 4.32
C LYS A 232 -10.23 13.59 4.72
N GLU A 233 -10.93 14.59 5.23
CA GLU A 233 -10.30 15.75 5.85
C GLU A 233 -9.34 15.31 6.97
N ASP A 234 -8.22 16.03 7.09
CA ASP A 234 -7.11 15.76 8.01
C ASP A 234 -6.22 14.56 7.61
N GLU A 235 -6.51 13.84 6.54
CA GLU A 235 -5.61 12.78 6.05
C GLU A 235 -4.41 13.37 5.31
N THR A 236 -3.22 12.88 5.64
CA THR A 236 -1.95 13.22 4.98
C THR A 236 -1.47 12.07 4.12
N TYR A 237 -0.96 12.43 2.95
CA TYR A 237 -0.40 11.54 1.95
C TYR A 237 0.96 12.04 1.51
N VAL A 238 1.81 11.13 1.07
CA VAL A 238 3.01 11.44 0.30
C VAL A 238 2.72 11.20 -1.18
N VAL A 239 3.13 12.11 -2.05
CA VAL A 239 2.84 12.08 -3.48
C VAL A 239 4.11 12.33 -4.27
N GLY A 240 4.47 11.39 -5.14
CA GLY A 240 5.50 11.53 -6.15
C GLY A 240 4.89 11.86 -7.50
N ILE A 241 5.51 12.78 -8.23
CA ILE A 241 5.03 13.24 -9.54
C ILE A 241 6.20 13.33 -10.51
N THR A 242 5.98 12.84 -11.73
CA THR A 242 6.81 13.14 -12.89
C THR A 242 5.95 13.49 -14.11
N THR A 243 6.49 14.33 -14.99
CA THR A 243 5.83 14.75 -16.23
C THR A 243 6.38 14.05 -17.47
N LYS A 244 7.38 13.16 -17.28
CA LYS A 244 7.96 12.30 -18.30
C LYS A 244 7.71 10.84 -17.91
N GLU A 245 7.80 9.96 -18.91
CA GLU A 245 7.77 8.51 -18.67
C GLU A 245 8.80 8.12 -17.59
N PRO A 246 8.41 7.32 -16.58
CA PRO A 246 9.26 6.96 -15.44
C PRO A 246 10.67 6.52 -15.84
N GLU A 247 10.78 5.62 -16.82
CA GLU A 247 12.07 5.10 -17.35
C GLU A 247 13.05 6.18 -17.87
N THR A 248 12.54 7.38 -18.16
CA THR A 248 13.32 8.51 -18.69
C THR A 248 13.26 9.76 -17.80
N ALA A 249 12.57 9.65 -16.66
CA ALA A 249 12.32 10.75 -15.75
C ALA A 249 13.56 11.00 -14.87
N ASN A 250 14.38 11.96 -15.28
CA ASN A 250 15.51 12.44 -14.49
C ASN A 250 15.14 13.57 -13.52
N SER A 251 13.84 13.84 -13.34
CA SER A 251 13.35 14.90 -12.47
C SER A 251 11.90 14.65 -12.06
N GLY A 252 11.56 15.03 -10.84
CA GLY A 252 10.18 14.95 -10.35
C GLY A 252 9.89 15.95 -9.24
N LEU A 253 8.69 15.81 -8.68
CA LEU A 253 8.17 16.60 -7.58
C LEU A 253 7.73 15.64 -6.47
N PHE A 254 8.20 15.90 -5.26
CA PHE A 254 7.83 15.18 -4.05
C PHE A 254 7.00 16.08 -3.14
N LEU A 255 5.85 15.61 -2.68
CA LEU A 255 4.90 16.38 -1.87
C LEU A 255 4.42 15.59 -0.66
N PHE A 256 4.32 16.26 0.48
CA PHE A 256 3.44 15.86 1.58
C PHE A 256 2.15 16.67 1.45
N VAL A 257 1.04 16.01 1.18
CA VAL A 257 -0.25 16.62 0.88
C VAL A 257 -1.24 16.27 1.99
N THR A 258 -1.87 17.27 2.59
CA THR A 258 -2.92 17.04 3.59
C THR A 258 -4.24 17.62 3.14
N VAL A 259 -5.25 16.76 3.18
CA VAL A 259 -6.61 17.09 2.75
C VAL A 259 -7.29 18.00 3.77
N THR A 260 -7.94 19.05 3.28
CA THR A 260 -8.59 20.09 4.10
C THR A 260 -9.97 20.46 3.55
N ASN A 261 -10.73 21.23 4.34
CA ASN A 261 -12.00 21.82 3.93
C ASN A 261 -12.97 20.73 3.43
N GLY A 262 -13.16 19.69 4.23
CA GLY A 262 -14.07 18.58 3.90
C GLY A 262 -13.70 17.77 2.66
N GLY A 263 -12.46 17.82 2.18
CA GLY A 263 -12.02 17.08 0.98
C GLY A 263 -11.97 17.90 -0.30
N GLU A 264 -12.25 19.20 -0.24
CA GLU A 264 -12.28 20.08 -1.42
C GLU A 264 -10.96 20.79 -1.69
N ASN A 265 -10.04 20.79 -0.73
CA ASN A 265 -8.75 21.46 -0.87
C ASN A 265 -7.64 20.67 -0.18
N PHE A 266 -6.38 21.02 -0.42
CA PHE A 266 -5.25 20.50 0.33
C PHE A 266 -4.23 21.60 0.63
N TYR A 267 -3.52 21.47 1.74
CA TYR A 267 -2.22 22.14 1.90
C TYR A 267 -1.12 21.14 1.59
N TRP A 268 0.06 21.65 1.26
CA TRP A 268 1.19 20.80 0.91
C TRP A 268 2.53 21.43 1.30
N ASN A 269 3.54 20.58 1.47
CA ASN A 269 4.95 20.94 1.51
C ASN A 269 5.69 20.03 0.54
N GLY A 270 6.66 20.55 -0.21
CA GLY A 270 7.39 19.68 -1.14
C GLY A 270 8.58 20.32 -1.81
N PHE A 271 9.23 19.54 -2.64
CA PHE A 271 10.44 19.91 -3.36
C PHE A 271 10.52 19.23 -4.71
N TYR A 272 11.13 19.93 -5.66
CA TYR A 272 11.56 19.34 -6.93
C TYR A 272 12.90 18.65 -6.72
N PHE A 273 13.09 17.52 -7.39
CA PHE A 273 14.38 16.86 -7.50
C PHE A 273 14.74 16.71 -8.98
N SER A 274 16.03 16.77 -9.29
CA SER A 274 16.55 16.42 -10.62
C SER A 274 17.96 15.83 -10.52
N GLU A 275 18.17 14.74 -11.23
CA GLU A 275 19.49 14.17 -11.49
C GLU A 275 20.24 15.05 -12.50
N ASN A 276 21.57 15.14 -12.35
CA ASN A 276 22.42 15.97 -13.20
C ASN A 276 22.76 15.30 -14.54
#